data_AF-A0A7W8PHS1-F1
#
_entry.id   AF-A0A7W8PHS1-F1
#
_cell.length_a   1.000
_cell.length_b   1.000
_cell.length_c   1.000
_cell.angle_alpha   90.00
_cell.angle_beta   90.00
_cell.angle_gamma   90.00
#
_symmetry.space_group_name_H-M   'P 1'
#
loop_
_entity.id
_entity.type
_entity.pdbx_description
1 polymer ?
#
loop_
_entity_poly.entity_id
_entity_poly.type
_entity_poly.pdbx_seq_one_letter_code
_entity_poly.pdbx_strand_id
1 'polypeptide(L)'
;MGQHTTAQVKSKDASLTVSQHETDAPILPMAQIEKLIEILPNRVDWVFAEATQEGDFRRSETRRVNTLVFVERLTSMLSGLIIGALALVTSGYLAVQGHDAVAGIIGGTTVVGLVSAFVIGQKKQAMQQNSRSLPKK
;
A
#
# COMPACT_ATOMS: atom_id res chain seq x y z
N MET A 1 13.06 5.29 -2.97
CA MET A 1 13.91 5.03 -4.16
C MET A 1 14.30 6.38 -4.72
N GLY A 2 15.60 6.66 -4.91
CA GLY A 2 16.04 7.93 -5.48
C GLY A 2 15.92 7.89 -7.00
N GLN A 3 15.24 8.87 -7.58
CA GLN A 3 15.12 8.98 -9.03
C GLN A 3 16.27 9.85 -9.53
N HIS A 4 17.06 9.32 -10.45
CA HIS A 4 18.13 10.07 -11.12
C HIS A 4 17.61 10.51 -12.50
N THR A 5 17.21 11.76 -12.62
CA THR A 5 16.87 12.35 -13.92
C THR A 5 18.06 13.20 -14.38
N THR A 6 18.83 12.65 -15.32
CA THR A 6 19.91 13.37 -15.98
C THR A 6 19.44 13.76 -17.37
N ALA A 7 19.09 15.02 -17.58
CA ALA A 7 18.81 15.57 -18.90
C ALA A 7 20.09 16.20 -19.45
N GLN A 8 20.60 15.65 -20.55
CA GLN A 8 21.73 16.20 -21.28
C GLN A 8 21.24 16.76 -22.61
N VAL A 9 21.34 18.08 -22.79
CA VAL A 9 21.13 18.71 -24.09
C VAL A 9 22.51 19.12 -24.63
N LYS A 10 22.91 18.50 -25.73
CA LYS A 10 24.18 18.78 -26.40
C LYS A 10 23.88 19.52 -27.72
N SER A 11 24.17 20.81 -27.75
CA SER A 11 24.25 21.59 -29.00
C SER A 11 25.71 21.83 -29.35
N LYS A 12 26.00 22.10 -30.63
CA LYS A 12 27.36 22.17 -31.21
C LYS A 12 28.32 23.11 -30.46
N ASP A 13 27.79 24.12 -29.76
CA ASP A 13 28.58 25.12 -29.04
C ASP A 13 28.32 25.18 -27.51
N ALA A 14 27.44 24.34 -26.95
CA ALA A 14 27.21 24.31 -25.49
C ALA A 14 26.57 23.01 -25.02
N SER A 15 27.09 22.45 -23.92
CA SER A 15 26.47 21.34 -23.18
C SER A 15 26.03 21.82 -21.80
N LEU A 16 24.74 21.85 -21.56
CA LEU A 16 24.15 22.12 -20.24
C LEU A 16 23.70 20.79 -19.64
N THR A 17 24.23 20.45 -18.46
CA THR A 17 23.86 19.23 -17.72
C THR A 17 23.06 19.64 -16.49
N VAL A 18 21.77 19.30 -16.45
CA VAL A 18 20.94 19.49 -15.27
C VAL A 18 20.80 18.12 -14.59
N SER A 19 21.38 18.00 -13.40
CA SER A 19 21.31 16.81 -12.55
C SER A 19 20.41 17.12 -11.37
N GLN A 20 19.21 16.54 -11.36
CA GLN A 20 18.26 16.70 -10.25
C GLN A 20 18.25 15.42 -9.41
N HIS A 21 18.53 15.57 -8.12
CA HIS A 21 18.59 14.48 -7.14
C HIS A 21 17.37 14.58 -6.21
N GLU A 22 16.38 13.72 -6.42
CA GLU A 22 15.22 13.59 -5.54
C GLU A 22 15.29 12.21 -4.89
N THR A 23 15.66 12.19 -3.60
CA THR A 23 15.79 10.95 -2.82
C THR A 23 14.71 10.89 -1.75
N ASP A 24 13.83 9.89 -1.85
CA ASP A 24 12.77 9.57 -0.89
C ASP A 24 13.29 8.74 0.32
N ALA A 25 14.60 8.53 0.39
CA ALA A 25 15.24 7.83 1.50
C ALA A 25 15.87 8.83 2.48
N PRO A 26 15.79 8.57 3.81
CA PRO A 26 16.41 9.38 4.86
C PRO A 26 17.93 9.14 4.91
N ILE A 27 18.56 9.04 3.74
CA ILE A 27 20.01 9.09 3.64
C ILE A 27 20.37 10.55 3.69
N LEU A 28 20.66 11.01 4.90
CA LEU A 28 21.32 12.28 5.13
C LEU A 28 22.58 12.29 4.25
N PRO A 29 22.64 13.11 3.19
CA PRO A 29 23.78 13.12 2.29
C PRO A 29 24.96 13.71 3.04
N MET A 30 25.79 12.83 3.64
CA MET A 30 26.90 13.21 4.51
C MET A 30 27.86 14.19 3.83
N ALA A 31 28.07 14.04 2.52
CA ALA A 31 28.88 14.95 1.72
C ALA A 31 28.31 16.38 1.59
N GLN A 32 26.98 16.55 1.71
CA GLN A 32 26.34 17.87 1.72
C GLN A 32 26.33 18.46 3.14
N ILE A 33 26.26 17.61 4.17
CA ILE A 33 26.36 18.03 5.57
C ILE A 33 27.77 18.52 5.90
N GLU A 34 28.81 17.87 5.35
CA GLU A 34 30.20 18.32 5.49
C GLU A 34 30.41 19.75 4.97
N LYS A 35 29.86 20.05 3.78
CA LYS A 35 29.82 21.43 3.24
C LYS A 35 28.97 22.38 4.09
N LEU A 36 27.89 21.90 4.71
CA LEU A 36 27.05 22.72 5.58
C LEU A 36 27.76 23.06 6.89
N ILE A 37 28.58 22.15 7.43
CA ILE A 37 29.44 22.39 8.60
C ILE A 37 30.46 23.51 8.30
N GLU A 38 31.04 23.51 7.09
CA GLU A 38 31.97 24.55 6.64
C GLU A 38 31.32 25.94 6.54
N ILE A 39 30.04 26.00 6.18
CA ILE A 39 29.32 27.26 5.92
C ILE A 39 28.61 27.77 7.19
N LEU A 40 27.83 26.92 7.86
CA LEU A 40 27.00 27.27 9.02
C LEU A 40 26.98 26.09 10.04
N PRO A 41 28.00 25.98 10.91
CA PRO A 41 28.12 24.86 11.86
C PRO A 41 26.97 24.79 12.87
N ASN A 42 26.37 25.93 13.23
CA ASN A 42 25.27 26.01 14.20
C ASN A 42 23.90 25.52 13.66
N ARG A 43 23.78 25.19 12.36
CA ARG A 43 22.51 24.72 11.76
C ARG A 43 22.47 23.21 11.54
N VAL A 44 23.58 22.53 11.77
CA VAL A 44 23.72 21.09 11.56
C VAL A 44 22.87 20.31 12.57
N ASP A 45 22.87 20.72 13.83
CA ASP A 45 22.05 20.11 14.89
C ASP A 45 20.54 20.22 14.59
N TRP A 46 20.12 21.36 14.03
CA TRP A 46 18.74 21.56 13.59
C TRP A 46 18.35 20.61 12.45
N VAL A 47 19.24 20.37 11.46
CA VAL A 47 18.98 19.43 10.36
C VAL A 47 18.83 18.00 10.88
N PHE A 48 19.67 17.57 11.81
CA PHE A 48 19.54 16.24 12.43
C PHE A 48 18.25 16.11 13.26
N ALA A 49 17.86 17.17 13.99
CA ALA A 49 16.62 17.20 14.75
C ALA A 49 15.39 17.11 13.83
N GLU A 50 15.38 17.88 12.74
CA GLU A 50 14.30 17.89 11.75
C GLU A 50 14.19 16.54 11.02
N ALA A 51 15.31 15.96 10.63
CA ALA A 51 15.36 14.64 10.00
C ALA A 51 14.86 13.53 10.94
N THR A 52 15.13 13.65 12.24
CA THR A 52 14.62 12.72 13.26
C THR A 52 13.11 12.89 13.43
N GLN A 53 12.62 14.13 13.49
CA GLN A 53 11.20 14.45 13.61
C GLN A 53 10.39 13.92 12.42
N GLU A 54 10.88 14.12 11.20
CA GLU A 54 10.27 13.58 9.98
C GLU A 54 10.28 12.05 9.99
N GLY A 55 11.37 11.43 10.44
CA GLY A 55 11.47 9.98 10.61
C GLY A 55 10.43 9.42 11.58
N ASP A 56 10.21 10.09 12.71
CA ASP A 56 9.23 9.68 13.71
C ASP A 56 7.79 9.94 13.26
N PHE A 57 7.55 11.05 12.56
CA PHE A 57 6.25 11.34 11.95
C PHE A 57 5.86 10.22 10.97
N ARG A 58 6.75 9.83 10.06
CA ARG A 58 6.53 8.71 9.11
C ARG A 58 6.26 7.37 9.82
N ARG A 59 6.98 7.06 10.91
CA ARG A 59 6.73 5.85 11.71
C ARG A 59 5.34 5.87 12.37
N SER A 60 4.94 7.02 12.91
CA SER A 60 3.64 7.20 13.55
C SER A 60 2.47 7.08 12.56
N GLU A 61 2.60 7.68 11.38
CA GLU A 61 1.62 7.56 10.30
C GLU A 61 1.54 6.14 9.78
N THR A 62 2.68 5.49 9.53
CA THR A 62 2.73 4.10 9.06
C THR A 62 2.00 3.17 10.03
N ARG A 63 2.19 3.36 11.34
CA ARG A 63 1.49 2.58 12.37
C ARG A 63 -0.03 2.81 12.32
N ARG A 64 -0.47 4.07 12.23
CA ARG A 64 -1.89 4.42 12.18
C ARG A 64 -2.56 3.86 10.92
N VAL A 65 -1.93 4.02 9.76
CA VAL A 65 -2.42 3.49 8.49
C VAL A 65 -2.51 1.97 8.54
N ASN A 66 -1.49 1.29 9.06
CA ASN A 66 -1.52 -0.17 9.17
C ASN A 66 -2.65 -0.67 10.08
N THR A 67 -2.92 0.01 11.20
CA THR A 67 -4.04 -0.33 12.07
C THR A 67 -5.39 -0.10 11.40
N LEU A 68 -5.57 1.00 10.66
CA LEU A 68 -6.82 1.27 9.93
C LEU A 68 -7.07 0.22 8.84
N VAL A 69 -6.05 -0.12 8.06
CA VAL A 69 -6.11 -1.17 7.03
C VAL A 69 -6.44 -2.53 7.65
N PHE A 70 -5.86 -2.83 8.81
CA PHE A 70 -6.17 -4.07 9.53
C PHE A 70 -7.65 -4.15 9.95
N VAL A 71 -8.19 -3.07 10.51
CA VAL A 71 -9.60 -3.00 10.93
C VAL A 71 -10.55 -3.12 9.74
N GLU A 72 -10.24 -2.48 8.62
CA GLU A 72 -11.04 -2.58 7.38
C GLU A 72 -11.06 -4.02 6.85
N ARG A 73 -9.90 -4.68 6.86
CA ARG A 73 -9.76 -6.08 6.43
C ARG A 73 -10.49 -7.04 7.36
N LEU A 74 -10.50 -6.78 8.66
CA LEU A 74 -11.23 -7.58 9.64
C LEU A 74 -12.75 -7.39 9.48
N THR A 75 -13.20 -6.15 9.28
CA THR A 75 -14.62 -5.81 9.11
C THR A 75 -15.21 -6.45 7.85
N SER A 76 -14.46 -6.44 6.74
CA SER A 76 -14.88 -7.11 5.50
C SER A 76 -14.92 -8.64 5.60
N MET A 77 -14.01 -9.24 6.38
CA MET A 77 -14.04 -10.68 6.64
C MET A 77 -15.23 -11.08 7.51
N LEU A 78 -15.55 -10.29 8.54
CA LEU A 78 -16.69 -10.52 9.41
C LEU A 78 -18.02 -10.34 8.68
N SER A 79 -18.16 -9.32 7.82
CA SER A 79 -19.39 -9.13 7.05
C SER A 79 -19.63 -10.28 6.07
N GLY A 80 -18.59 -10.77 5.39
CA GLY A 80 -18.67 -11.96 4.54
C GLY A 80 -19.09 -13.22 5.30
N LEU A 81 -18.54 -13.42 6.51
CA LEU A 81 -18.90 -14.55 7.39
C LEU A 81 -20.38 -14.50 7.79
N ILE A 82 -20.87 -13.33 8.20
CA ILE A 82 -22.27 -13.16 8.63
C ILE A 82 -23.23 -13.44 7.48
N ILE A 83 -22.96 -12.88 6.29
CA ILE A 83 -23.79 -13.10 5.10
C ILE A 83 -23.81 -14.58 4.73
N GLY A 84 -22.65 -15.24 4.72
CA GLY A 84 -22.55 -16.67 4.43
C GLY A 84 -23.30 -17.54 5.44
N ALA A 85 -23.17 -17.25 6.74
CA ALA A 85 -23.87 -17.97 7.78
C ALA A 85 -25.39 -17.83 7.67
N LEU A 86 -25.89 -16.60 7.49
CA LEU A 86 -27.32 -16.34 7.34
C LEU A 86 -27.90 -17.03 6.10
N ALA A 87 -27.18 -17.01 4.98
CA ALA A 87 -27.60 -17.67 3.75
C ALA A 87 -27.64 -19.19 3.89
N LEU A 88 -26.66 -19.82 4.56
CA LEU A 88 -26.66 -21.25 4.83
C LEU A 88 -27.77 -21.66 5.81
N VAL A 89 -28.01 -20.88 6.86
CA VAL A 89 -29.13 -21.12 7.80
C VAL A 89 -30.47 -21.04 7.06
N THR A 90 -30.65 -20.01 6.23
CA THR A 90 -31.87 -19.84 5.43
C THR A 90 -32.05 -20.99 4.45
N SER A 91 -30.97 -21.40 3.77
CA SER A 91 -30.96 -22.55 2.87
C SER A 91 -31.36 -23.85 3.58
N GLY A 92 -30.80 -24.11 4.77
CA GLY A 92 -31.13 -25.29 5.56
C GLY A 92 -32.59 -25.28 6.04
N TYR A 93 -33.10 -24.12 6.44
CA TYR A 93 -34.49 -23.97 6.84
C TYR A 93 -35.46 -24.26 5.68
N LEU A 94 -35.15 -23.80 4.46
CA LEU A 94 -35.96 -24.08 3.27
C LEU A 94 -35.95 -25.57 2.88
N ALA A 95 -34.82 -26.26 3.06
CA ALA A 95 -34.72 -27.70 2.78
C ALA A 95 -35.67 -28.50 3.70
N VAL A 96 -35.72 -28.16 4.99
CA VAL A 96 -36.61 -28.83 5.96
C VAL A 96 -38.10 -28.59 5.64
N GLN A 97 -38.44 -27.46 5.00
CA GLN A 97 -39.80 -27.15 4.54
C GLN A 97 -40.18 -27.89 3.23
N GLY A 98 -39.31 -28.73 2.67
CA GLY A 98 -39.56 -29.51 1.45
C GLY A 98 -39.26 -28.74 0.14
N HIS A 99 -38.63 -27.57 0.22
CA HIS A 99 -38.22 -26.78 -0.94
C HIS A 99 -36.78 -27.08 -1.37
N ASP A 100 -36.45 -28.37 -1.58
CA ASP A 100 -35.08 -28.85 -1.83
C ASP A 100 -34.39 -28.16 -3.02
N ALA A 101 -35.13 -27.93 -4.11
CA ALA A 101 -34.58 -27.26 -5.29
C ALA A 101 -34.16 -25.81 -4.99
N VAL A 102 -34.98 -25.06 -4.23
CA VAL A 102 -34.71 -23.66 -3.88
C VAL A 102 -33.58 -23.59 -2.87
N ALA A 103 -33.58 -24.49 -1.88
CA ALA A 103 -32.49 -24.62 -0.92
C ALA A 103 -31.16 -24.92 -1.62
N GLY A 104 -31.13 -25.86 -2.56
CA GLY A 104 -29.94 -26.20 -3.33
C GLY A 104 -29.39 -25.01 -4.12
N ILE A 105 -30.25 -24.24 -4.78
CA ILE A 105 -29.84 -23.03 -5.53
C ILE A 105 -29.27 -21.98 -4.58
N ILE A 106 -29.95 -21.67 -3.48
CA ILE A 106 -29.51 -20.62 -2.54
C ILE A 106 -28.20 -21.03 -1.85
N GLY A 107 -28.13 -22.23 -1.29
CA GLY A 107 -26.91 -22.73 -0.65
C GLY A 107 -25.74 -22.83 -1.62
N GLY A 108 -25.97 -23.39 -2.81
CA GLY A 108 -24.94 -23.56 -3.84
C GLY A 108 -24.40 -22.23 -4.37
N THR A 109 -25.29 -21.31 -4.76
CA THR A 109 -24.89 -19.99 -5.28
C THR A 109 -24.17 -19.15 -4.22
N THR A 110 -24.57 -19.26 -2.96
CA THR A 110 -23.89 -18.57 -1.84
C THR A 110 -22.46 -19.07 -1.68
N VAL A 111 -22.25 -20.39 -1.64
CA VAL A 111 -20.91 -20.97 -1.46
C VAL A 111 -20.01 -20.61 -2.64
N VAL A 112 -20.50 -20.78 -3.87
CA VAL A 112 -19.75 -20.40 -5.08
C VAL A 112 -19.43 -18.90 -5.08
N GLY A 113 -20.41 -18.05 -4.78
CA GLY A 113 -20.24 -16.60 -4.72
C GLY A 113 -19.19 -16.16 -3.70
N LEU A 114 -19.22 -16.72 -2.49
CA LEU A 114 -18.22 -16.41 -1.46
C LEU A 114 -16.82 -16.87 -1.87
N VAL A 115 -16.67 -18.12 -2.35
CA VAL A 115 -15.37 -18.65 -2.79
C VAL A 115 -14.81 -17.81 -3.94
N SER A 116 -15.63 -17.47 -4.94
CA SER A 116 -15.21 -16.60 -6.04
C SER A 116 -14.78 -15.21 -5.55
N ALA A 117 -15.55 -14.59 -4.65
CA ALA A 117 -15.20 -13.28 -4.09
C ALA A 117 -13.87 -13.31 -3.33
N PHE A 118 -13.62 -14.35 -2.52
CA PHE A 118 -12.35 -14.54 -1.83
C PHE A 118 -11.18 -14.73 -2.80
N VAL A 119 -11.33 -15.58 -3.82
CA VAL A 119 -10.27 -15.81 -4.82
C VAL A 119 -9.95 -14.54 -5.61
N ILE A 120 -10.97 -13.80 -6.06
CA ILE A 120 -10.80 -12.54 -6.78
C ILE A 120 -10.13 -11.50 -5.88
N GLY A 121 -10.56 -11.41 -4.61
CA GLY A 121 -9.96 -10.54 -3.61
C GLY A 121 -8.47 -10.82 -3.40
N GLN A 122 -8.08 -12.10 -3.30
CA GLN A 122 -6.67 -12.49 -3.18
C GLN A 122 -5.86 -12.15 -4.44
N LYS A 123 -6.40 -12.40 -5.63
CA LYS A 123 -5.72 -12.10 -6.91
C LYS A 123 -5.47 -10.59 -7.06
N LYS A 124 -6.43 -9.75 -6.69
CA LYS A 124 -6.30 -8.28 -6.76
C LYS A 124 -5.20 -7.76 -5.84
N GLN A 125 -5.07 -8.33 -4.64
CA GLN A 125 -4.02 -7.97 -3.68
C GLN A 125 -2.63 -8.38 -4.20
N ALA A 126 -2.50 -9.60 -4.76
CA ALA A 126 -1.26 -10.06 -5.36
C ALA A 126 -0.81 -9.17 -6.54
N MET A 127 -1.76 -8.74 -7.39
CA MET A 127 -1.46 -7.80 -8.48
C MET A 127 -1.01 -6.44 -7.98
N GLN A 128 -1.66 -5.86 -6.96
CA GLN A 128 -1.25 -4.57 -6.39
C GLN A 128 0.17 -4.60 -5.83
N GLN A 129 0.56 -5.71 -5.21
CA GLN A 129 1.92 -5.90 -4.72
C GLN A 129 2.93 -5.97 -5.88
N ASN A 130 2.59 -6.68 -6.96
CA ASN A 130 3.43 -6.81 -8.15
C ASN A 130 3.55 -5.48 -8.95
N SER A 131 2.48 -4.69 -9.05
CA SER A 131 2.51 -3.38 -9.73
C SER A 131 3.32 -2.34 -8.95
N ARG A 132 3.42 -2.46 -7.62
CA ARG A 132 4.29 -1.61 -6.80
C ARG A 132 5.78 -1.97 -6.95
N SER A 133 6.11 -3.19 -7.36
CA SER A 133 7.50 -3.64 -7.56
C SER A 133 8.05 -3.44 -8.97
N LEU A 134 7.22 -3.06 -9.94
CA LEU A 134 7.68 -2.83 -11.31
C LEU A 134 8.19 -1.39 -11.49
N PRO A 135 9.42 -1.19 -12.00
CA PRO A 135 9.90 0.14 -12.34
C PRO A 135 9.03 0.71 -13.47
N LYS A 136 8.37 1.85 -13.21
CA LYS A 136 7.72 2.63 -14.27
C LYS A 136 8.81 3.03 -15.27
N LYS A 137 8.66 2.57 -16.53
CA LYS A 137 9.50 3.00 -17.65
C LYS A 137 9.25 4.45 -18.01
#